data_AF-A0A2G0Z422-F1
#
_entry.id   AF-A0A2G0Z422-F1
#
_cell.length_a   1.000
_cell.length_b   1.000
_cell.length_c   1.000
_cell.angle_alpha   90.00
_cell.angle_beta   90.00
_cell.angle_gamma   90.00
#
_symmetry.space_group_name_H-M   'P 1'
#
loop_
_entity.id
_entity.type
_entity.pdbx_description
1 polymer ?
#
loop_
_entity_poly.entity_id
_entity_poly.type
_entity_poly.pdbx_seq_one_letter_code
_entity_poly.pdbx_strand_id
1 'polypeptide(L)' 'MENEELVYRALYDFNLTQLSIIAALEDMAALIESMGQLAPQTSESLRRHLETVGNNCDRSCNAVYALANLNYAP' A
#
# COMPACT_ATOMS: atom_id res chain seq x y z
N MET A 1 14.70 11.96 22.01
CA MET A 1 14.20 10.69 22.55
C MET A 1 12.68 10.56 22.50
N GLU A 2 11.88 11.23 23.33
CA GLU A 2 10.42 10.96 23.37
C GLU A 2 9.68 11.25 22.03
N ASN A 3 10.00 12.37 21.36
CA ASN A 3 9.44 12.68 20.04
C ASN A 3 9.92 11.73 18.93
N GLU A 4 11.14 11.22 19.03
CA GLU A 4 11.68 10.27 18.04
C GLU A 4 10.99 8.90 18.20
N GLU A 5 10.77 8.45 19.44
CA GLU A 5 10.03 7.21 19.72
C GLU A 5 8.59 7.26 19.20
N LEU A 6 7.90 8.41 19.36
CA LEU A 6 6.57 8.62 18.80
C LEU A 6 6.57 8.54 17.27
N VAL A 7 7.58 9.13 16.62
CA VAL A 7 7.73 9.07 15.16
C VAL A 7 8.03 7.66 14.69
N TYR A 8 8.96 6.95 15.32
CA TYR A 8 9.26 5.55 14.96
C TYR A 8 8.04 4.66 15.15
N ARG A 9 7.24 4.87 16.20
CA ARG A 9 6.00 4.13 16.39
C ARG A 9 4.95 4.44 15.33
N ALA A 10 4.78 5.72 14.97
CA ALA A 10 3.89 6.10 13.88
C ALA A 10 4.33 5.48 12.54
N LEU A 11 5.63 5.44 12.24
CA LEU A 11 6.18 4.80 11.05
C LEU A 11 5.97 3.28 11.06
N TYR A 12 6.09 2.64 12.23
CA TYR A 12 5.80 1.22 12.38
C TYR A 12 4.32 0.89 12.12
N ASP A 13 3.40 1.64 12.74
CA ASP A 13 1.96 1.46 12.54
C ASP A 13 1.54 1.75 11.09
N PHE A 14 2.19 2.73 10.47
CA PHE A 14 2.03 3.05 9.05
C PHE A 14 2.49 1.89 8.15
N ASN A 15 3.65 1.28 8.44
CA ASN A 15 4.13 0.10 7.72
C ASN A 15 3.14 -1.08 7.79
N LEU A 16 2.61 -1.35 8.98
CA LEU A 16 1.60 -2.40 9.16
C LEU A 16 0.33 -2.12 8.36
N THR A 17 -0.09 -0.85 8.32
CA THR A 17 -1.24 -0.41 7.51
C THR A 17 -0.98 -0.62 6.02
N GLN A 18 0.22 -0.27 5.52
CA GLN A 18 0.61 -0.50 4.12
C GLN A 18 0.56 -1.98 3.76
N LEU A 19 1.10 -2.86 4.60
CA LEU A 19 1.05 -4.32 4.39
C LEU A 19 -0.39 -4.83 4.34
N SER A 20 -1.26 -4.33 5.22
CA SER A 20 -2.69 -4.70 5.22
C SER A 20 -3.41 -4.23 3.95
N ILE A 21 -3.06 -3.07 3.41
CA ILE A 21 -3.64 -2.56 2.15
C ILE A 21 -3.20 -3.45 0.98
N ILE A 22 -1.91 -3.80 0.89
CA ILE A 22 -1.39 -4.66 -0.17
C ILE A 22 -2.10 -6.03 -0.14
N ALA A 23 -2.20 -6.66 1.02
CA ALA A 23 -2.91 -7.93 1.16
C ALA A 23 -4.37 -7.83 0.71
N ALA A 24 -5.08 -6.75 1.06
CA ALA A 24 -6.45 -6.53 0.62
C ALA A 24 -6.57 -6.36 -0.91
N LEU A 25 -5.59 -5.71 -1.55
CA LEU A 25 -5.56 -5.57 -3.02
C LEU A 25 -5.31 -6.91 -3.70
N GLU A 26 -4.43 -7.75 -3.15
CA GLU A 26 -4.16 -9.11 -3.62
C GLU A 26 -5.40 -10.00 -3.51
N ASP A 27 -6.10 -9.95 -2.36
CA ASP A 27 -7.36 -10.67 -2.15
C ASP A 27 -8.44 -10.22 -3.16
N MET A 28 -8.53 -8.92 -3.45
CA MET A 28 -9.46 -8.40 -4.47
C MET A 28 -9.10 -8.89 -5.87
N ALA A 29 -7.82 -8.99 -6.21
CA ALA A 29 -7.37 -9.52 -7.49
C ALA A 29 -7.76 -11.00 -7.64
N ALA A 30 -7.52 -11.82 -6.60
CA ALA A 30 -7.94 -13.22 -6.56
C ALA A 30 -9.46 -13.38 -6.66
N LEU A 31 -10.23 -12.51 -6.00
CA LEU A 31 -11.69 -12.49 -6.10
C LEU A 31 -12.13 -12.23 -7.55
N ILE A 32 -11.54 -11.25 -8.23
CA ILE A 32 -11.84 -10.94 -9.64
C ILE A 32 -11.59 -12.15 -10.54
N GLU A 33 -10.52 -12.91 -10.30
CA GLU A 33 -10.22 -14.15 -11.05
C GLU A 33 -11.24 -15.26 -10.79
N SER A 34 -11.76 -15.35 -9.56
CA SER A 34 -12.80 -16.32 -9.20
C SER A 34 -14.20 -15.99 -9.76
N MET A 35 -14.44 -14.73 -10.15
CA MET A 35 -15.71 -14.28 -10.68
C MET A 35 -15.90 -14.71 -12.15
N GLY A 36 -16.47 -15.90 -12.37
CA GLY A 36 -16.70 -16.46 -13.70
C GLY A 36 -17.68 -15.71 -14.63
N GLN A 37 -18.29 -14.61 -14.18
CA GLN A 37 -19.26 -13.82 -14.97
C GLN A 37 -18.70 -12.50 -15.51
N LEU A 38 -17.47 -12.11 -15.15
CA LEU A 38 -16.87 -10.87 -15.65
C LEU A 38 -16.40 -11.05 -17.08
N ALA A 39 -16.76 -10.09 -17.94
CA ALA A 39 -16.18 -10.02 -19.27
C ALA A 39 -14.64 -9.85 -19.15
N PRO A 40 -13.83 -10.50 -20.01
CA PRO A 40 -12.37 -10.49 -19.90
C PRO A 40 -11.77 -9.09 -19.82
N GLN A 41 -12.29 -8.14 -20.60
CA GLN A 41 -11.86 -6.74 -20.59
C GLN A 41 -12.13 -6.04 -19.25
N THR A 42 -13.22 -6.40 -18.57
CA THR A 42 -13.57 -5.83 -17.27
C THR A 42 -12.66 -6.38 -16.18
N SER A 43 -12.43 -7.70 -16.15
CA SER A 43 -11.49 -8.34 -15.22
C SER A 43 -10.09 -7.74 -15.36
N GLU A 44 -9.60 -7.60 -16.60
CA GLU A 44 -8.31 -7.00 -16.90
C GLU A 44 -8.23 -5.52 -16.49
N SER A 45 -9.29 -4.73 -16.74
CA SER A 45 -9.33 -3.33 -16.31
C SER A 45 -9.32 -3.19 -14.79
N LEU A 46 -10.02 -4.08 -14.06
CA LEU A 46 -10.04 -4.07 -12.61
C LEU A 46 -8.67 -4.46 -12.03
N ARG A 47 -8.02 -5.50 -12.56
CA ARG A 47 -6.66 -5.89 -12.15
C ARG A 47 -5.67 -4.74 -12.32
N ARG A 48 -5.64 -4.09 -13.49
CA ARG A 48 -4.80 -2.90 -13.73
C ARG A 48 -5.09 -1.74 -12.77
N HIS A 49 -6.35 -1.58 -12.37
CA HIS A 49 -6.72 -0.55 -11.40
C HIS A 49 -6.16 -0.88 -10.00
N LEU A 50 -6.29 -2.13 -9.55
CA LEU A 50 -5.72 -2.58 -8.27
C LEU A 50 -4.20 -2.43 -8.25
N GLU A 51 -3.50 -2.81 -9.32
CA GLU A 51 -2.05 -2.59 -9.46
C GLU A 51 -1.68 -1.11 -9.38
N THR A 52 -2.46 -0.24 -10.03
CA THR A 52 -2.23 1.21 -9.98
C THR A 52 -2.38 1.75 -8.56
N VAL A 53 -3.40 1.28 -7.83
CA VAL A 53 -3.62 1.66 -6.42
C VAL A 53 -2.46 1.19 -5.55
N GLY A 54 -2.01 -0.06 -5.72
CA GLY A 54 -0.86 -0.61 -4.99
C GLY A 54 0.41 0.21 -5.22
N ASN A 55 0.75 0.47 -6.48
CA ASN A 55 1.92 1.29 -6.85
C ASN A 55 1.86 2.71 -6.27
N ASN A 56 0.67 3.32 -6.25
CA ASN A 56 0.48 4.65 -5.66
C ASN A 56 0.61 4.63 -4.13
N CYS A 57 0.16 3.55 -3.48
CA CYS A 57 0.34 3.34 -2.05
C CYS A 57 1.83 3.26 -1.71
N ASP A 58 2.58 2.40 -2.41
CA ASP A 58 4.03 2.23 -2.20
C ASP A 58 4.80 3.54 -2.42
N ARG A 59 4.47 4.27 -3.48
CA ARG A 59 5.10 5.57 -3.76
C ARG A 59 4.85 6.59 -2.64
N SER A 60 3.62 6.64 -2.13
CA SER A 60 3.25 7.53 -1.02
C SER A 60 4.01 7.15 0.25
N CYS A 61 4.13 5.85 0.54
CA CYS A 61 4.86 5.35 1.69
C CYS A 61 6.35 5.68 1.61
N ASN A 62 6.97 5.46 0.45
CA ASN A 62 8.36 5.82 0.19
C ASN A 62 8.62 7.31 0.41
N ALA A 63 7.68 8.19 0.02
CA ALA A 63 7.79 9.63 0.26
C ALA A 63 7.75 9.96 1.77
N VAL A 64 6.87 9.31 2.54
CA VAL A 64 6.78 9.49 3.99
C VAL A 64 8.06 9.03 4.69
N TYR A 65 8.58 7.85 4.34
CA TYR A 65 9.84 7.36 4.90
C TYR A 65 11.03 8.26 4.55
N ALA A 66 11.09 8.77 3.31
CA ALA A 66 12.12 9.72 2.90
C ALA A 66 12.07 11.02 3.72
N LEU A 67 10.87 11.56 3.97
CA LEU A 67 10.69 12.74 4.82
C LEU A 67 11.14 12.49 6.27
N ALA A 68 10.82 11.32 6.82
CA ALA A 68 11.29 10.96 8.16
C ALA A 68 12.82 10.88 8.22
N ASN A 69 13.45 10.23 7.23
CA ASN A 69 14.90 10.09 7.17
C ASN A 69 15.62 11.44 7.00
N LEU A 70 15.02 12.42 6.31
CA LEU A 70 15.59 13.77 6.17
C LEU A 70 15.50 14.60 7.45
N ASN A 71 14.44 14.42 8.25
CA ASN A 71 14.19 15.22 9.45
C ASN A 71 14.82 14.64 10.72
N TYR A 72 15.19 13.35 10.71
CA TYR A 72 15.76 12.64 11.85
C TYR A 72 17.12 11.97 11.50
N ALA A 73 17.78 12.43 10.42
CA ALA A 73 19.18 12.08 10.17
C ALA A 73 20.08 12.72 11.25
N PRO A 74 21.09 11.99 11.78
CA PRO A 74 22.01 12.51 12.79
C PRO A 74 22.87 13.68 12.29
#